data_AF-A4NZT6-F1
#
_entry.id   AF-A4NZT6-F1
#
_cell.length_a   1.000
_cell.length_b   1.000
_cell.length_c   1.000
_cell.angle_alpha   90.00
_cell.angle_beta   90.00
_cell.angle_gamma   90.00
#
_symmetry.space_group_name_H-M   'P 1'
#
loop_
_entity.id
_entity.type
_entity.pdbx_description
1 polymer ?
#
loop_
_entity_poly.entity_id
_entity_poly.type
_entity_poly.pdbx_seq_one_letter_code
_entity_poly.pdbx_strand_id
1 'polypeptide(L)'
;MVKTLAEYGIESYPKPDAPGVYVDGKKICSLGLRIRRGCSFHGLALNINMDLNPFHYINPCGYAGLEMCQLADFVNQDEADCDNVSAKLIKHFADLLGYNITTL
;
A
#
# COMPACT_ATOMS: atom_id res chain seq x y z
N MET A 1 3.67 1.84 -5.16
CA MET A 1 2.38 2.03 -4.46
C MET A 1 1.50 3.06 -5.14
N VAL A 2 1.78 4.38 -5.10
CA VAL A 2 0.95 5.37 -5.82
C VAL A 2 0.79 5.04 -7.30
N LYS A 3 1.90 4.75 -8.01
CA LYS A 3 1.87 4.28 -9.41
C LYS A 3 1.08 2.98 -9.59
N THR A 4 1.14 2.08 -8.61
CA THR A 4 0.42 0.80 -8.63
C THR A 4 -1.09 1.03 -8.55
N LEU A 5 -1.55 1.87 -7.63
CA LEU A 5 -2.96 2.24 -7.48
C LEU A 5 -3.49 3.05 -8.67
N ALA A 6 -2.64 3.87 -9.28
CA ALA A 6 -2.99 4.60 -10.50
C ALA A 6 -3.33 3.68 -11.69
N GLU A 7 -2.77 2.46 -11.77
CA GLU A 7 -3.17 1.48 -12.80
C GLU A 7 -4.61 0.98 -12.65
N TYR A 8 -5.16 1.09 -11.44
CA TYR A 8 -6.57 0.78 -11.15
C TYR A 8 -7.46 2.03 -11.25
N GLY A 9 -6.93 3.16 -11.73
CA GLY A 9 -7.67 4.42 -11.81
C GLY A 9 -7.87 5.13 -10.47
N ILE A 10 -7.15 4.72 -9.42
CA ILE A 10 -7.31 5.27 -8.07
C ILE A 10 -6.31 6.41 -7.85
N GLU A 11 -6.85 7.62 -7.61
CA GLU A 11 -6.04 8.76 -7.19
C GLU A 11 -5.60 8.58 -5.72
N SER A 12 -4.28 8.49 -5.51
CA SER A 12 -3.72 8.25 -4.18
C SER A 12 -2.45 9.06 -3.98
N TYR A 13 -2.13 9.36 -2.71
CA TYR A 13 -1.04 10.26 -2.39
C TYR A 13 -0.33 9.90 -1.08
N PRO A 14 0.98 10.19 -0.94
CA PRO A 14 1.66 10.15 0.33
C PRO A 14 1.40 11.45 1.11
N LYS A 15 1.53 11.39 2.44
CA LYS A 15 1.51 12.57 3.31
C LYS A 15 2.88 12.79 3.95
N PRO A 16 3.44 14.02 3.94
CA PRO A 16 4.75 14.29 4.55
C PRO A 16 4.82 14.01 6.06
N ASP A 17 3.70 14.20 6.76
CA ASP A 17 3.53 14.11 8.21
C ASP A 17 2.96 12.76 8.67
N ALA A 18 2.52 11.90 7.74
CA ALA A 18 1.89 10.62 8.08
C ALA A 18 2.33 9.51 7.10
N PRO A 19 3.29 8.64 7.47
CA PRO A 19 3.81 7.60 6.58
C PRO A 19 2.72 6.66 6.03
N GLY A 20 2.76 6.38 4.73
CA GLY A 20 1.79 5.53 4.05
C GLY A 20 1.24 6.18 2.79
N VAL A 21 0.18 5.57 2.24
CA VAL A 21 -0.55 6.07 1.06
C VAL A 21 -2.03 6.18 1.39
N TYR A 22 -2.67 7.24 0.89
CA TYR A 22 -4.03 7.63 1.22
C TYR A 22 -4.86 7.87 -0.03
N VAL A 23 -6.17 7.65 0.10
CA VAL A 23 -7.23 7.94 -0.88
C VAL A 23 -8.31 8.70 -0.13
N ASP A 24 -8.66 9.90 -0.58
CA ASP A 24 -9.68 10.76 0.07
C ASP A 24 -9.52 10.88 1.59
N GLY A 25 -8.28 11.06 2.05
CA GLY A 25 -7.95 11.17 3.47
C GLY A 25 -7.85 9.83 4.23
N LYS A 26 -8.43 8.75 3.71
CA LYS A 26 -8.38 7.39 4.28
C LYS A 26 -7.10 6.68 3.89
N LYS A 27 -6.60 5.79 4.76
CA LYS A 27 -5.33 5.11 4.52
C LYS A 27 -5.54 3.75 3.86
N ILE A 28 -4.89 3.53 2.72
CA ILE A 28 -4.96 2.26 1.97
C ILE A 28 -3.69 1.42 2.12
N CYS A 29 -2.52 2.06 2.32
CA CYS A 29 -1.25 1.37 2.49
C CYS A 29 -0.48 1.91 3.70
N SER A 30 -0.05 1.02 4.57
CA SER A 30 0.88 1.31 5.65
C SER A 30 2.33 1.15 5.19
N LEU A 31 3.21 2.01 5.70
CA LEU A 31 4.65 1.98 5.42
C LEU A 31 5.41 2.06 6.75
N GLY A 32 6.30 1.11 6.97
CA GLY A 32 7.18 1.09 8.12
C GLY A 32 8.50 0.49 7.71
N LEU A 33 9.58 1.26 7.80
CA LEU A 33 10.92 0.83 7.42
C LEU A 33 11.88 1.02 8.58
N ARG A 34 12.86 0.13 8.67
CA ARG A 34 14.02 0.29 9.55
C ARG A 34 15.29 0.11 8.74
N ILE A 35 16.25 1.01 8.89
CA ILE A 35 17.57 0.88 8.28
C ILE A 35 18.57 0.42 9.34
N ARG A 36 19.31 -0.64 9.06
CA ARG A 36 20.39 -1.13 9.92
C ARG A 36 21.52 -1.68 9.05
N ARG A 37 22.75 -1.18 9.28
CA ARG A 37 23.96 -1.59 8.53
C ARG A 37 23.79 -1.47 7.00
N GLY A 38 23.14 -0.41 6.54
CA GLY A 38 22.93 -0.17 5.10
C GLY A 38 21.80 -0.98 4.45
N CYS A 39 21.11 -1.84 5.19
CA CYS A 39 19.98 -2.62 4.68
C CYS A 39 18.65 -2.16 5.28
N SER A 40 17.57 -2.19 4.48
CA SER A 40 16.21 -1.95 4.92
C SER A 40 15.53 -3.23 5.44
N PHE A 41 14.65 -3.06 6.42
CA PHE A 41 13.82 -4.11 7.01
C PHE A 41 12.36 -3.64 7.09
N HIS A 42 11.46 -4.60 7.29
CA HIS A 42 10.00 -4.44 7.23
C HIS A 42 9.54 -4.15 5.79
N GLY A 43 8.82 -3.06 5.54
CA GLY A 43 8.32 -2.77 4.20
C GLY A 43 7.04 -1.97 4.23
N LEU A 44 6.11 -2.40 3.38
CA LEU A 44 4.78 -1.83 3.24
C LEU A 44 3.73 -2.93 3.41
N ALA A 45 2.51 -2.51 3.73
CA ALA A 45 1.33 -3.38 3.78
C ALA A 45 0.18 -2.66 3.08
N LEU A 46 -0.27 -3.20 1.96
CA LEU A 46 -1.42 -2.71 1.20
C LEU A 46 -2.66 -3.49 1.63
N ASN A 47 -3.73 -2.79 1.98
CA ASN A 47 -5.03 -3.40 2.21
C ASN A 47 -5.67 -3.72 0.85
N ILE A 48 -5.79 -5.00 0.50
CA ILE A 48 -6.30 -5.42 -0.81
C ILE A 48 -7.78 -5.81 -0.70
N ASN A 49 -8.07 -6.91 -0.01
CA ASN A 49 -9.40 -7.45 0.19
C ASN A 49 -9.39 -8.23 1.52
N MET A 50 -9.60 -7.52 2.62
CA MET A 50 -9.47 -8.03 3.99
C MET A 50 -10.54 -7.44 4.91
N ASP A 51 -10.70 -8.05 6.09
CA ASP A 51 -11.49 -7.44 7.17
C ASP A 51 -10.76 -6.23 7.75
N LEU A 52 -11.36 -5.05 7.63
CA LEU A 52 -10.83 -3.80 8.18
C LEU A 52 -11.22 -3.57 9.65
N ASN A 53 -12.14 -4.36 10.22
CA ASN A 53 -12.59 -4.19 11.60
C ASN A 53 -11.46 -4.15 12.65
N PRO A 54 -10.37 -4.94 12.53
CA PRO A 54 -9.27 -4.89 13.49
C PRO A 54 -8.64 -3.50 13.65
N PHE A 55 -8.71 -2.62 12.64
CA PHE A 55 -8.20 -1.26 12.74
C PHE A 55 -8.99 -0.39 13.71
N HIS A 56 -10.25 -0.71 14.00
CA HIS A 56 -11.07 0.00 15.01
C HIS A 56 -10.65 -0.31 16.45
N TYR A 57 -9.88 -1.36 16.67
CA TYR A 57 -9.40 -1.75 18.00
C TYR A 57 -8.05 -1.12 18.38
N ILE A 58 -7.45 -0.36 17.46
CA ILE A 58 -6.15 0.30 17.64
C ILE A 58 -6.24 1.76 17.21
N ASN A 59 -5.21 2.55 17.54
CA ASN A 59 -4.98 3.84 16.92
C ASN A 59 -3.96 3.64 15.79
N PRO A 60 -4.40 3.39 14.54
CA PRO A 60 -3.48 3.11 13.44
C PRO A 60 -2.52 4.29 13.25
N CYS A 61 -1.22 3.99 13.28
CA CYS A 61 -0.14 5.00 13.21
C CYS A 61 -0.23 6.10 14.28
N GLY A 62 -0.86 5.84 15.43
CA GLY A 62 -0.99 6.79 16.53
C GLY A 62 -2.12 7.81 16.39
N TYR A 63 -2.89 7.77 15.28
CA TYR A 63 -3.99 8.69 15.03
C TYR A 63 -5.33 8.07 15.43
N ALA A 64 -5.99 8.66 16.42
CA ALA A 64 -7.36 8.28 16.76
C ALA A 64 -8.32 8.67 15.62
N GLY A 65 -9.17 7.73 15.22
CA GLY A 65 -10.19 7.97 14.19
C GLY A 65 -9.68 8.00 12.75
N LEU A 66 -8.43 7.60 12.48
CA LEU A 66 -7.96 7.43 11.11
C LEU A 66 -8.72 6.28 10.44
N GLU A 67 -9.50 6.61 9.42
CA GLU A 67 -10.19 5.61 8.61
C GLU A 67 -9.21 4.89 7.66
N MET A 68 -9.42 3.58 7.54
CA MET A 68 -8.71 2.74 6.59
C MET A 68 -9.64 2.43 5.42
N CYS A 69 -9.07 2.20 4.24
CA CYS A 69 -9.76 1.64 3.09
C CYS A 69 -8.90 0.53 2.47
N GLN A 70 -9.45 -0.14 1.47
CA GLN A 70 -8.81 -1.25 0.76
C GLN A 70 -9.08 -1.17 -0.73
N LEU A 71 -8.30 -1.89 -1.53
CA LEU A 71 -8.45 -1.91 -2.99
C LEU A 71 -9.85 -2.38 -3.41
N ALA A 72 -10.40 -3.39 -2.75
CA ALA A 72 -11.72 -3.97 -3.03
C ALA A 72 -12.88 -2.96 -2.91
N ASP A 73 -12.67 -1.81 -2.28
CA ASP A 73 -13.69 -0.74 -2.21
C ASP A 73 -13.84 0.00 -3.56
N PHE A 74 -12.86 -0.13 -4.48
CA PHE A 74 -12.74 0.68 -5.69
C PHE A 74 -12.75 -0.12 -7.00
N VAL A 75 -12.55 -1.45 -6.93
CA VAL A 75 -12.41 -2.33 -8.11
C VAL A 75 -13.28 -3.58 -7.98
N ASN A 76 -13.41 -4.34 -9.07
CA ASN A 76 -14.11 -5.61 -9.04
C ASN A 76 -13.37 -6.65 -8.17
N GLN A 77 -14.10 -7.62 -7.60
CA GLN A 77 -13.52 -8.61 -6.68
C GLN A 77 -12.38 -9.44 -7.29
N ASP A 78 -12.45 -9.73 -8.59
CA ASP A 78 -11.43 -10.46 -9.34
C ASP A 78 -10.13 -9.67 -9.54
N GLU A 79 -10.20 -8.34 -9.47
CA GLU A 79 -9.03 -7.45 -9.54
C GLU A 79 -8.35 -7.27 -8.17
N ALA A 80 -9.12 -7.36 -7.08
CA ALA A 80 -8.65 -7.24 -5.71
C ALA A 80 -8.01 -8.54 -5.18
N ASP A 81 -7.10 -9.10 -5.99
CA ASP A 81 -6.34 -10.31 -5.69
C ASP A 81 -4.86 -10.01 -5.42
N CYS A 82 -4.27 -10.72 -4.45
CA CYS A 82 -2.90 -10.47 -4.01
C CYS A 82 -1.86 -10.75 -5.10
N ASP A 83 -2.04 -11.79 -5.90
CA ASP A 83 -1.07 -12.16 -6.94
C ASP A 83 -1.09 -11.13 -8.07
N ASN A 84 -2.29 -10.71 -8.50
CA ASN A 84 -2.47 -9.67 -9.51
C ASN A 84 -1.85 -8.32 -9.07
N VAL A 85 -2.12 -7.91 -7.83
CA VAL A 85 -1.63 -6.65 -7.27
C VAL A 85 -0.11 -6.70 -7.04
N SER A 86 0.41 -7.83 -6.55
CA SER A 86 1.83 -7.98 -6.25
C SER A 86 2.68 -7.91 -7.53
N ALA A 87 2.22 -8.49 -8.64
CA ALA A 87 2.91 -8.40 -9.93
C ALA A 87 3.07 -6.94 -10.39
N LYS A 88 2.00 -6.14 -10.30
CA LYS A 88 2.04 -4.69 -10.62
C LYS A 88 2.93 -3.93 -9.64
N LEU A 89 2.85 -4.23 -8.35
CA LEU A 89 3.69 -3.60 -7.33
C LEU A 89 5.17 -3.85 -7.59
N ILE A 90 5.56 -5.11 -7.84
CA ILE A 90 6.94 -5.52 -8.11
C ILE A 90 7.47 -4.76 -9.33
N LYS A 91 6.68 -4.72 -10.41
CA LYS A 91 6.97 -3.93 -11.62
C LYS A 91 7.36 -2.50 -11.29
N HIS A 92 6.45 -1.75 -10.68
CA HIS A 92 6.68 -0.34 -10.33
C HIS A 92 7.82 -0.16 -9.34
N PHE A 93 8.00 -1.09 -8.41
CA PHE A 93 9.04 -1.01 -7.39
C PHE A 93 10.44 -1.20 -8.00
N ALA A 94 10.61 -2.20 -8.87
CA ALA A 94 11.88 -2.45 -9.55
C ALA A 94 12.24 -1.28 -10.48
N ASP A 95 11.27 -0.79 -11.26
CA ASP A 95 11.47 0.37 -12.15
C ASP A 95 11.95 1.61 -11.38
N LEU A 96 11.35 1.88 -10.21
CA LEU A 96 11.73 3.02 -9.36
C LEU A 96 13.13 2.88 -8.74
N LEU A 97 13.58 1.65 -8.51
CA LEU A 97 14.91 1.37 -7.96
C LEU A 97 15.97 1.15 -9.06
N GLY A 98 15.58 1.16 -10.33
CA GLY A 98 16.49 0.92 -11.46
C GLY A 98 16.93 -0.54 -11.60
N TYR A 99 16.12 -1.49 -11.12
CA TYR A 99 16.38 -2.92 -11.31
C TYR A 99 15.60 -3.46 -12.50
N ASN A 100 16.23 -4.35 -13.28
CA ASN A 100 15.53 -5.13 -14.31
C ASN A 100 14.83 -6.31 -13.64
N ILE A 101 13.53 -6.47 -13.90
CA ILE A 101 12.81 -7.67 -13.48
C ILE A 101 13.10 -8.77 -14.50
N THR A 102 13.78 -9.81 -14.05
CA THR A 102 13.83 -11.08 -14.78
C THR A 102 12.61 -11.90 -14.36
N THR A 103 11.79 -12.31 -15.31
CA THR A 103 10.66 -13.22 -15.06
C THR A 103 11.20 -14.49 -14.41
N LEU A 104 10.63 -14.87 -13.26
CA LEU A 104 10.88 -16.17 -12.62
C LEU A 104 10.06 -17.27 -13.31
#